data_AF-A0A836CGK4-F1
#
_entry.id   AF-A0A836CGK4-F1
#
_cell.length_a   1.000
_cell.length_b   1.000
_cell.length_c   1.000
_cell.angle_alpha   90.00
_cell.angle_beta   90.00
_cell.angle_gamma   90.00
#
_symmetry.space_group_name_H-M   'P 1'
#
loop_
_entity.id
_entity.type
_entity.pdbx_description
1 polymer ?
#
loop_
_entity_poly.entity_id
_entity_poly.type
_entity_poly.pdbx_seq_one_letter_code
_entity_poly.pdbx_strand_id
1 'polypeptide(L)'
;MRVPPAVHDDVFPSKKESNSLSGSCAAWLGAPLNKSEQLSDWGRRPLSASQIAYAANDAHCLTRIFAEMHRRLLAAGLPPRWWAPLLERIP
;
A
#
# COMPACT_ATOMS: atom_id res chain seq x y z
N MET A 1 -6.39 -23.35 6.48
CA MET A 1 -6.22 -22.95 7.90
C MET A 1 -6.45 -21.45 8.01
N ARG A 2 -7.35 -20.99 8.90
CA ARG A 2 -7.66 -19.57 9.12
C ARG A 2 -6.62 -18.98 10.10
N VAL A 3 -6.17 -17.74 9.92
CA VAL A 3 -5.23 -17.10 10.84
C VAL A 3 -5.94 -16.83 12.16
N PRO A 4 -5.32 -17.10 13.34
CA PRO A 4 -5.92 -16.81 14.63
C PRO A 4 -6.28 -15.33 14.77
N PRO A 5 -7.44 -14.97 15.36
CA PRO A 5 -7.87 -13.58 15.50
C PRO A 5 -6.85 -12.66 16.19
N ALA A 6 -6.14 -13.15 17.21
CA ALA A 6 -5.13 -12.37 17.94
C ALA A 6 -3.93 -11.94 17.07
N VAL A 7 -3.61 -12.70 16.01
CA VAL A 7 -2.52 -12.35 15.06
C VAL A 7 -3.00 -11.31 14.03
N HIS A 8 -4.32 -11.15 13.90
CA HIS A 8 -4.90 -10.33 12.85
C HIS A 8 -4.70 -8.82 13.08
N ASP A 9 -4.77 -8.37 14.33
CA ASP A 9 -4.66 -6.95 14.69
C ASP A 9 -3.20 -6.45 14.75
N ASP A 10 -2.24 -7.35 15.05
CA ASP A 10 -0.81 -7.02 15.06
C ASP A 10 -0.19 -7.01 13.65
N VAL A 11 -0.70 -7.85 12.75
CA VAL A 11 -0.16 -8.01 11.39
C VAL A 11 -0.85 -7.09 10.40
N PHE A 12 -2.17 -6.91 10.52
CA PHE A 12 -2.96 -6.12 9.59
C PHE A 12 -3.63 -4.94 10.32
N PRO A 13 -3.58 -3.73 9.75
CA PRO A 13 -4.32 -2.61 10.29
C PRO A 13 -5.83 -2.84 10.18
N SER A 14 -6.60 -2.15 11.02
CA SER A 14 -8.04 -2.29 11.05
C SER A 14 -8.69 -1.84 9.72
N LYS A 15 -9.78 -2.52 9.34
CA LYS A 15 -10.52 -2.23 8.10
C LYS A 15 -11.01 -0.79 8.00
N LYS A 16 -11.22 -0.12 9.14
CA LYS A 16 -11.71 1.27 9.18
C LYS A 16 -10.64 2.26 8.69
N GLU A 17 -9.36 1.91 8.80
CA GLU A 17 -8.23 2.79 8.45
C GLU A 17 -7.77 2.63 6.99
N SER A 18 -8.15 1.56 6.28
CA SER A 18 -7.59 1.20 4.97
C SER A 18 -8.57 1.28 3.79
N ASN A 19 -9.70 1.99 3.90
CA ASN A 19 -10.72 2.05 2.83
C ASN A 19 -10.34 2.97 1.64
N SER A 20 -9.14 3.53 1.62
CA SER A 20 -8.61 4.35 0.51
C SER A 20 -7.11 4.18 0.38
N LEU A 21 -6.51 4.53 -0.75
CA LEU A 21 -5.05 4.45 -0.93
C LEU A 21 -4.29 5.29 0.11
N SER A 22 -4.75 6.51 0.37
CA SER A 22 -4.20 7.37 1.44
C SER A 22 -4.41 6.78 2.83
N GLY A 23 -5.55 6.11 3.08
CA GLY A 23 -5.79 5.41 4.34
C GLY A 23 -4.85 4.23 4.53
N SER A 24 -4.66 3.42 3.48
CA SER A 24 -3.68 2.34 3.46
C SER A 24 -2.27 2.85 3.67
N CYS A 25 -1.88 3.99 3.09
CA CYS A 25 -0.56 4.59 3.37
C CYS A 25 -0.44 5.03 4.83
N ALA A 26 -1.46 5.65 5.41
CA ALA A 26 -1.45 6.00 6.83
C ALA A 26 -1.34 4.75 7.72
N ALA A 27 -2.12 3.71 7.43
CA ALA A 27 -2.19 2.49 8.22
C ALA A 27 -0.93 1.62 8.13
N TRP A 28 -0.30 1.53 6.95
CA TRP A 28 0.87 0.68 6.72
C TRP A 28 2.19 1.44 6.84
N LEU A 29 2.25 2.68 6.36
CA LEU A 29 3.49 3.48 6.28
C LEU A 29 3.55 4.61 7.33
N GLY A 30 2.48 4.82 8.11
CA GLY A 30 2.40 5.89 9.12
C GLY A 30 2.21 7.28 8.54
N ALA A 31 2.06 7.41 7.22
CA ALA A 31 1.91 8.69 6.53
C ALA A 31 0.85 8.62 5.43
N PRO A 32 -0.19 9.48 5.44
CA PRO A 32 -1.16 9.56 4.35
C PRO A 32 -0.54 10.18 3.10
N LEU A 33 -1.17 9.95 1.94
CA LEU A 33 -0.78 10.61 0.69
C LEU A 33 -1.30 12.05 0.65
N ASN A 34 -0.51 12.94 0.05
CA ASN A 34 -0.98 14.27 -0.31
C ASN A 34 -2.01 14.15 -1.44
N LYS A 35 -3.21 14.73 -1.27
CA LYS A 35 -4.33 14.66 -2.24
C LYS A 35 -4.49 15.92 -3.10
N SER A 36 -3.55 16.87 -3.03
CA SER A 36 -3.70 18.19 -3.65
C SER A 36 -3.94 18.17 -5.16
N GLU A 37 -3.38 17.17 -5.87
CA GLU A 37 -3.49 17.06 -7.33
C GLU A 37 -4.60 16.10 -7.79
N GLN A 38 -5.33 15.47 -6.85
CA GLN A 38 -6.34 14.45 -7.14
C GLN A 38 -7.43 14.97 -8.10
N LEU A 39 -7.84 16.23 -7.92
CA LEU A 39 -8.86 16.91 -8.73
C LEU A 39 -8.27 18.05 -9.60
N SER A 40 -6.96 18.02 -9.86
CA SER A 40 -6.30 19.00 -10.75
C SER A 40 -6.67 18.80 -12.22
N ASP A 41 -6.34 19.79 -13.07
CA ASP A 41 -6.50 19.66 -14.52
C ASP A 41 -5.45 18.72 -15.12
N TRP A 42 -5.79 17.44 -15.22
CA TRP A 42 -4.99 16.39 -15.87
C TRP A 42 -4.99 16.47 -17.41
N GLY A 43 -5.85 17.31 -18.00
CA GLY A 43 -5.87 17.62 -19.43
C GLY A 43 -4.80 18.63 -19.84
N ARG A 44 -4.37 19.50 -18.91
CA ARG A 44 -3.33 20.52 -19.13
C ARG A 44 -2.03 19.93 -19.68
N ARG A 45 -1.39 20.64 -20.62
CA ARG A 45 -0.04 20.33 -21.09
C ARG A 45 0.88 21.57 -21.09
N PRO A 46 2.16 21.42 -20.68
CA PRO A 46 2.72 20.25 -19.99
C PRO A 46 2.10 20.06 -18.60
N LEU A 47 2.22 18.85 -18.04
CA LEU A 47 1.86 18.63 -16.63
C LEU A 47 2.79 19.44 -15.72
N SER A 48 2.28 19.87 -14.57
CA SER A 48 3.13 20.51 -13.56
C SER A 48 4.06 19.50 -12.89
N ALA A 49 5.14 19.99 -12.29
CA ALA A 49 6.01 19.16 -11.46
C ALA A 49 5.26 18.50 -10.29
N SER A 50 4.26 19.18 -9.71
CA SER A 50 3.44 18.65 -8.62
C SER A 50 2.53 17.51 -9.08
N GLN A 51 1.92 17.60 -10.26
CA GLN A 51 1.12 16.52 -10.86
C GLN A 51 1.97 15.28 -11.14
N ILE A 52 3.18 15.47 -11.69
CA ILE A 52 4.13 14.36 -11.93
C ILE A 52 4.52 13.69 -10.62
N ALA A 53 4.88 14.47 -9.60
CA ALA A 53 5.24 13.94 -8.28
C ALA A 53 4.08 13.21 -7.62
N TYR A 54 2.86 13.74 -7.72
CA TYR A 54 1.65 13.09 -7.22
C TYR A 54 1.42 11.73 -7.91
N ALA A 55 1.43 11.70 -9.24
CA ALA A 55 1.22 10.46 -10.00
C ALA A 55 2.31 9.40 -9.70
N ALA A 56 3.57 9.83 -9.56
CA ALA A 56 4.65 8.94 -9.17
C ALA A 56 4.44 8.36 -7.77
N ASN A 57 3.97 9.18 -6.82
CA ASN A 57 3.70 8.74 -5.45
C ASN A 57 2.56 7.72 -5.37
N ASP A 58 1.48 7.89 -6.15
CA ASP A 58 0.34 6.96 -6.21
C ASP A 58 0.77 5.55 -6.66
N ALA A 59 1.78 5.45 -7.55
CA ALA A 59 2.36 4.16 -7.94
C ALA A 59 3.40 3.65 -6.94
N HIS A 60 4.30 4.53 -6.47
CA HIS A 60 5.40 4.16 -5.60
C HIS A 60 4.92 3.61 -4.25
N CYS A 61 3.87 4.19 -3.67
CA CYS A 61 3.37 3.78 -2.35
C CYS A 61 2.94 2.31 -2.30
N LEU A 62 2.47 1.74 -3.42
CA LEU A 62 2.04 0.34 -3.49
C LEU A 62 3.22 -0.61 -3.24
N THR A 63 4.39 -0.32 -3.80
CA THR A 63 5.60 -1.12 -3.60
C THR A 63 6.05 -1.10 -2.14
N ARG A 64 5.91 0.06 -1.48
CA ARG A 64 6.24 0.25 -0.07
C ARG A 64 5.28 -0.48 0.86
N ILE A 65 3.98 -0.38 0.58
CA ILE A 65 2.94 -1.11 1.31
C ILE A 65 3.18 -2.62 1.19
N PHE A 66 3.47 -3.13 -0.01
CA PHE A 66 3.76 -4.53 -0.23
C PHE A 66 4.96 -5.01 0.59
N ALA A 67 6.07 -4.27 0.56
CA ALA A 67 7.27 -4.62 1.32
C ALA A 67 6.98 -4.69 2.83
N GLU A 68 6.20 -3.74 3.36
CA GLU A 68 5.82 -3.72 4.77
C GLU A 68 4.87 -4.86 5.15
N MET A 69 3.85 -5.15 4.32
CA MET A 69 2.97 -6.31 4.48
C MET A 69 3.78 -7.60 4.52
N HIS A 70 4.70 -7.77 3.58
CA HIS A 70 5.55 -8.96 3.50
C HIS A 70 6.42 -9.10 4.76
N ARG A 71 7.05 -8.01 5.21
CA ARG A 71 7.86 -7.98 6.43
C ARG A 71 7.06 -8.42 7.66
N ARG A 72 5.84 -7.89 7.87
CA ARG A 72 5.00 -8.26 9.02
C ARG A 72 4.51 -9.70 8.94
N LEU A 73 4.15 -10.17 7.75
CA LEU A 73 3.75 -11.56 7.53
C LEU A 73 4.87 -12.54 7.88
N LEU A 74 6.09 -12.28 7.42
CA LEU A 74 7.26 -13.09 7.76
C LEU A 74 7.55 -13.07 9.26
N ALA A 75 7.52 -11.89 9.89
CA ALA A 75 7.73 -11.75 11.34
C ALA A 75 6.68 -12.51 12.17
N ALA A 76 5.45 -12.63 11.67
CA ALA A 76 4.37 -13.39 12.29
C ALA A 76 4.39 -14.89 11.95
N GLY A 77 5.36 -15.37 11.18
CA GLY A 77 5.42 -16.77 10.74
C GLY A 77 4.27 -17.16 9.81
N LEU A 78 3.62 -16.19 9.17
CA LEU A 78 2.50 -16.41 8.26
C LEU A 78 3.03 -16.43 6.81
N PRO A 79 3.16 -17.60 6.18
CA PRO A 79 3.57 -17.64 4.79
C PRO A 79 2.49 -16.97 3.92
N PRO A 80 2.87 -16.15 2.92
CA PRO A 80 1.94 -15.54 1.98
C PRO A 80 1.35 -16.58 1.03
N ARG A 81 0.45 -17.39 1.57
CA ARG A 81 -0.19 -18.55 0.91
C ARG A 81 -0.90 -18.24 -0.40
N TRP A 82 -1.23 -16.97 -0.69
CA TRP A 82 -1.97 -16.58 -1.89
C TRP A 82 -1.10 -15.96 -2.98
N TRP A 83 0.12 -15.50 -2.66
CA TRP A 83 0.99 -14.86 -3.65
C TRP A 83 2.41 -15.44 -3.73
N ALA A 84 2.80 -16.35 -2.82
CA ALA A 84 4.10 -17.03 -2.90
C ALA A 84 4.39 -17.62 -4.30
N PRO A 85 3.43 -18.31 -4.98
CA PRO A 85 3.65 -18.79 -6.35
C PRO A 85 3.76 -17.67 -7.40
N LEU A 86 3.35 -16.44 -7.08
CA LEU A 86 3.32 -15.29 -7.98
C LEU A 86 4.67 -14.54 -7.97
N LEU A 87 5.36 -14.46 -6.82
CA LEU A 87 6.71 -13.89 -6.75
C LEU A 87 7.77 -14.79 -7.39
N GLU A 88 7.58 -16.11 -7.37
CA GLU A 88 8.44 -17.05 -8.10
C GLU A 88 8.37 -16.88 -9.63
N ARG A 89 7.47 -16.00 -10.13
CA ARG A 89 7.21 -15.78 -11.56
C ARG A 89 7.54 -14.36 -12.04
N ILE A 90 8.02 -13.48 -11.16
CA ILE A 90 8.49 -12.15 -11.56
C ILE A 90 10.02 -12.26 -11.72
N PRO A 91 10.57 -12.06 -12.95
CA PRO A 91 12.00 -12.19 -13.22
C PRO A 91 12.85 -11.16 -12.49
#